data_AF-A0A9X1MQ94-F1
#
_entry.id   AF-A0A9X1MQ94-F1
#
_cell.length_a   1.000
_cell.length_b   1.000
_cell.length_c   1.000
_cell.angle_alpha   90.00
_cell.angle_beta   90.00
_cell.angle_gamma   90.00
#
_symmetry.space_group_name_H-M   'P 1'
#
loop_
_entity.id
_entity.type
_entity.pdbx_description
1 polymer ?
#
loop_
_entity_poly.entity_id
_entity_poly.type
_entity_poly.pdbx_seq_one_letter_code
_entity_poly.pdbx_strand_id
1 'polypeptide(L)'
;MRKARIRRLAALLRAKQKKKRKQADNTAAHEELIEAQWLACMMMYPERLSEDALPLQVFRVPCHRDIYSALLGLHLTGDEDRDDQQLLADLLTYGYDKLTASALIQAVIHSGSDLDKFADYAAALRKRLTPEPEQVELPPDGEIVRLELGSGSSFRTLTTEELFAEQQPREWLLSNFLTRNEPAVIVGPSKTLKSSLAVDLCAALASGGKFLNHFAAEKPLRVGFACSSQQQQTLTDLTQRWGEARQAKPNSNNFMWLLTTDDPADPESLGKLRDWITKHELEVVVIDAIRLSSTGKRKQAEALQALAQCCLDYGATPILCIQTRKEMKPGKLEASILAGSLDFAQQWLLVNRRQTYSPGSGEHRLWLTLGGYAGQGGEWGVDVEEGRLTDVGQAVPAELLALASRAAGTACPTTTTGRRWQTNVHEAETLQDEAERWKDAALDQRMRSRIRLAITDLGEAHATKLRVRENCGMNGTKFARGWDRMVAAGEIEKIVDEKRFYDPRYRLIMPAPEKNDAAESTPFVGSAVRTMGSDSRLATSIDASAVRTADPAVDALRDEKKLGAAVQSVDSRCASIAS
;
A
#
# COMPACT_ATOMS: atom_id res chain seq x y z
N MET A 1 -44.87 -46.22 24.85
CA MET A 1 -44.25 -45.46 23.74
C MET A 1 -43.58 -44.15 24.18
N ARG A 2 -44.30 -43.14 24.69
CA ARG A 2 -43.73 -41.82 25.06
C ARG A 2 -42.61 -41.87 26.13
N LYS A 3 -42.79 -42.65 27.20
CA LYS A 3 -41.76 -42.83 28.26
C LYS A 3 -40.47 -43.49 27.74
N ALA A 4 -40.57 -44.41 26.78
CA ALA A 4 -39.39 -45.05 26.17
C ALA A 4 -38.60 -44.07 25.28
N ARG A 5 -39.29 -43.19 24.55
CA ARG A 5 -38.67 -42.15 23.71
C ARG A 5 -37.92 -41.10 24.55
N ILE A 6 -38.48 -40.71 25.69
CA ILE A 6 -37.83 -39.78 26.64
C ILE A 6 -36.56 -40.41 27.23
N ARG A 7 -36.62 -41.68 27.66
CA ARG A 7 -35.44 -42.38 28.19
C ARG A 7 -34.32 -42.51 27.16
N ARG A 8 -34.65 -42.80 25.89
CA ARG A 8 -33.67 -42.88 24.80
C ARG A 8 -32.99 -41.53 24.51
N LEU A 9 -33.76 -40.44 24.55
CA LEU A 9 -33.24 -39.09 24.33
C LEU A 9 -32.32 -38.64 25.50
N ALA A 10 -32.71 -38.91 26.74
CA ALA A 10 -31.88 -38.64 27.92
C ALA A 10 -30.56 -39.43 27.90
N ALA A 11 -30.57 -40.69 27.46
CA ALA A 11 -29.36 -41.49 27.31
C ALA A 11 -28.40 -40.92 26.23
N LEU A 12 -28.95 -40.46 25.10
CA LEU A 12 -28.16 -39.82 24.04
C LEU A 12 -27.53 -38.49 24.48
N LEU A 13 -28.26 -37.67 25.24
CA LEU A 13 -27.72 -36.43 25.80
C LEU A 13 -26.60 -36.69 26.81
N ARG A 14 -26.75 -37.69 27.69
CA ARG A 14 -25.68 -38.10 28.63
C ARG A 14 -24.43 -38.62 27.90
N ALA A 15 -24.61 -39.39 26.83
CA ALA A 15 -23.48 -39.88 26.02
C ALA A 15 -22.76 -38.73 25.30
N LYS A 16 -23.49 -37.77 24.74
CA LYS A 16 -22.90 -36.55 24.15
C LYS A 16 -22.15 -35.70 25.17
N GLN A 17 -22.72 -35.51 26.37
CA GLN A 17 -22.06 -34.79 27.46
C GLN A 17 -20.77 -35.49 27.92
N LYS A 18 -20.78 -36.83 28.04
CA LYS A 18 -19.59 -37.61 28.40
C LYS A 18 -18.50 -37.51 27.33
N LYS A 19 -18.86 -37.50 26.04
CA LYS A 19 -17.91 -37.29 24.93
C LYS A 19 -17.34 -35.88 24.93
N LYS A 20 -18.17 -34.85 25.17
CA LYS A 20 -17.74 -33.45 25.26
C LYS A 20 -16.79 -33.21 26.43
N ARG A 21 -17.07 -33.81 27.61
CA ARG A 21 -16.17 -33.77 28.78
C ARG A 21 -14.81 -34.40 28.47
N LYS A 22 -14.80 -35.63 27.93
CA LYS A 22 -13.54 -36.31 27.58
C LYS A 22 -12.71 -35.53 26.55
N GLN A 23 -13.36 -34.83 25.61
CA GLN A 23 -12.67 -33.97 24.65
C GLN A 23 -12.09 -32.72 25.32
N ALA A 24 -12.84 -32.07 26.22
CA ALA A 24 -12.35 -30.91 26.98
C ALA A 24 -11.17 -31.27 27.89
N ASP A 25 -11.23 -32.43 28.57
CA ASP A 25 -10.15 -32.91 29.43
C ASP A 25 -8.86 -33.15 28.63
N ASN A 26 -8.96 -33.73 27.42
CA ASN A 26 -7.82 -33.91 26.53
C ASN A 26 -7.25 -32.58 26.01
N THR A 27 -8.10 -31.59 25.75
CA THR A 27 -7.65 -30.26 25.31
C THR A 27 -6.94 -29.53 26.44
N ALA A 28 -7.46 -29.58 27.68
CA ALA A 28 -6.82 -28.98 28.84
C ALA A 28 -5.44 -29.59 29.11
N ALA A 29 -5.32 -30.92 29.09
CA ALA A 29 -4.03 -31.60 29.28
C ALA A 29 -3.02 -31.26 28.17
N HIS A 30 -3.47 -31.11 26.93
CA HIS A 30 -2.61 -30.70 25.82
C HIS A 30 -2.15 -29.23 25.95
N GLU A 31 -3.05 -28.36 26.40
CA GLU A 31 -2.75 -26.95 26.65
C GLU A 31 -1.76 -26.74 27.80
N GLU A 32 -1.89 -27.52 28.86
CA GLU A 32 -0.95 -27.58 29.99
C GLU A 32 0.43 -28.07 29.51
N LEU A 33 0.48 -29.09 28.66
CA LEU A 33 1.73 -29.58 28.08
C LEU A 33 2.43 -28.50 27.24
N ILE A 34 1.70 -27.73 26.43
CA ILE A 34 2.28 -26.63 25.64
C ILE A 34 2.90 -25.55 26.52
N GLU A 35 2.23 -25.18 27.63
CA GLU A 35 2.79 -24.21 28.60
C GLU A 35 4.09 -24.73 29.21
N ALA A 36 4.11 -25.99 29.66
CA ALA A 36 5.29 -26.62 30.25
C ALA A 36 6.45 -26.69 29.24
N GLN A 37 6.19 -27.10 27.99
CA GLN A 37 7.21 -27.19 26.94
C GLN A 37 7.79 -25.82 26.58
N TRP A 38 6.95 -24.79 26.53
CA TRP A 38 7.41 -23.42 26.29
C TRP A 38 8.29 -22.91 27.45
N LEU A 39 7.87 -23.14 28.70
CA LEU A 39 8.66 -22.77 29.87
C LEU A 39 9.99 -23.51 29.94
N ALA A 40 9.99 -24.81 29.61
CA ALA A 40 11.21 -25.60 29.54
C ALA A 40 12.20 -25.01 28.53
N CYS A 41 11.74 -24.53 27.37
CA CYS A 41 12.59 -23.80 26.42
C CYS A 41 13.16 -22.52 27.04
N MET A 42 12.37 -21.74 27.78
CA MET A 42 12.84 -20.50 28.44
C MET A 42 13.84 -20.74 29.57
N MET A 43 13.74 -21.88 30.26
CA MET A 43 14.68 -22.27 31.29
C MET A 43 16.01 -22.73 30.69
N MET A 44 15.98 -23.43 29.55
CA MET A 44 17.21 -23.89 28.85
C MET A 44 17.88 -22.79 28.02
N TYR A 45 17.12 -21.83 27.49
CA TYR A 45 17.59 -20.76 26.61
C TYR A 45 17.15 -19.37 27.13
N PRO A 46 17.81 -18.88 28.19
CA PRO A 46 17.51 -17.62 28.85
C PRO A 46 17.30 -16.39 27.97
N GLU A 47 18.18 -16.22 26.99
CA GLU A 47 18.25 -15.09 26.08
C GLU A 47 16.94 -14.86 25.32
N ARG A 48 16.19 -15.94 25.06
CA ARG A 48 14.90 -15.91 24.37
C ARG A 48 13.80 -15.20 25.15
N LEU A 49 13.94 -15.07 26.47
CA LEU A 49 12.96 -14.35 27.28
C LEU A 49 12.87 -12.87 26.86
N SER A 50 13.98 -12.29 26.37
CA SER A 50 14.01 -10.92 25.87
C SER A 50 13.35 -10.77 24.49
N GLU A 51 13.46 -11.79 23.64
CA GLU A 51 12.93 -11.79 22.27
C GLU A 51 11.44 -12.13 22.22
N ASP A 52 11.00 -13.07 23.07
CA ASP A 52 9.71 -13.75 22.93
C ASP A 52 8.86 -13.75 24.22
N ALA A 53 9.06 -12.76 25.10
CA ALA A 53 8.24 -12.60 26.30
C ALA A 53 6.73 -12.65 26.00
N LEU A 54 6.01 -13.48 26.76
CA LEU A 54 4.55 -13.57 26.72
C LEU A 54 3.91 -12.83 27.92
N PRO A 55 2.69 -12.28 27.79
CA PRO A 55 1.96 -11.74 28.93
C PRO A 55 1.55 -12.84 29.92
N LEU A 56 1.63 -12.61 31.25
CA LEU A 56 1.31 -13.59 32.30
C LEU A 56 -0.06 -14.27 32.15
N GLN A 57 -1.04 -13.56 31.57
CA GLN A 57 -2.40 -14.03 31.36
C GLN A 57 -2.54 -15.18 30.33
N VAL A 58 -1.49 -15.51 29.56
CA VAL A 58 -1.54 -16.65 28.64
C VAL A 58 -1.44 -18.01 29.34
N PHE A 59 -0.90 -18.04 30.57
CA PHE A 59 -0.69 -19.25 31.35
C PHE A 59 -1.93 -19.56 32.19
N ARG A 60 -2.57 -20.69 31.93
CA ARG A 60 -3.78 -21.15 32.63
C ARG A 60 -3.45 -21.94 33.88
N VAL A 61 -2.32 -22.64 33.89
CA VAL A 61 -1.89 -23.43 35.03
C VAL A 61 -1.20 -22.49 36.03
N PRO A 62 -1.71 -22.35 37.27
CA PRO A 62 -1.17 -21.37 38.22
C PRO A 62 0.33 -21.51 38.47
N CYS A 63 0.82 -22.74 38.66
CA CYS A 63 2.25 -22.96 38.90
C CYS A 63 3.14 -22.59 37.69
N HIS A 64 2.68 -22.79 36.45
CA HIS A 64 3.40 -22.35 35.26
C HIS A 64 3.51 -20.82 35.19
N ARG A 65 2.42 -20.12 35.53
CA ARG A 65 2.39 -18.66 35.60
C ARG A 65 3.37 -18.13 36.66
N ASP A 66 3.42 -18.78 37.82
CA ASP A 66 4.28 -18.36 38.93
C ASP A 66 5.76 -18.63 38.61
N ILE A 67 6.09 -19.78 37.99
CA ILE A 67 7.43 -20.06 37.44
C ILE A 67 7.84 -18.98 36.43
N TYR A 68 6.94 -18.65 35.50
CA TYR A 68 7.21 -17.64 34.48
C TYR A 68 7.42 -16.25 35.09
N SER A 69 6.63 -15.88 36.09
CA SER A 69 6.78 -14.61 36.81
C SER A 69 8.14 -14.51 37.51
N ALA A 70 8.60 -15.60 38.13
CA ALA A 70 9.92 -15.66 38.75
C ALA A 70 11.04 -15.54 37.69
N LEU A 71 10.93 -16.24 36.55
CA LEU A 71 11.88 -16.12 35.43
C LEU A 71 11.97 -14.69 34.89
N LEU A 72 10.84 -13.99 34.76
CA LEU A 72 10.83 -12.57 34.37
C LEU A 72 11.50 -11.67 35.40
N GLY A 73 11.26 -11.92 36.69
CA GLY A 73 11.93 -11.19 37.79
C GLY A 73 13.45 -11.32 37.72
N LEU A 74 13.94 -12.55 37.60
CA LEU A 74 15.36 -12.87 37.45
C LEU A 74 15.99 -12.19 36.22
N HIS A 75 15.28 -12.16 35.10
CA HIS A 75 15.77 -11.52 33.89
C HIS A 75 15.89 -10.00 34.04
N LEU A 76 14.92 -9.36 34.72
CA LEU A 76 14.93 -7.92 34.95
C LEU A 76 16.04 -7.47 35.91
N THR A 77 16.46 -8.33 36.84
CA THR A 77 17.58 -8.03 37.75
C THR A 77 18.94 -8.11 37.06
N GLY A 78 19.01 -8.56 35.80
CA GLY A 78 20.25 -8.65 35.03
C GLY A 78 21.21 -9.73 35.54
N ASP A 79 20.69 -10.68 36.32
CA ASP A 79 21.47 -11.81 36.80
C ASP A 79 21.49 -12.89 35.71
N GLU A 80 22.51 -12.82 34.85
CA GLU A 80 22.64 -13.74 33.71
C GLU A 80 22.95 -15.17 34.18
N ASP A 81 23.54 -15.31 35.37
CA ASP A 81 23.74 -16.60 36.05
C ASP A 81 22.44 -16.99 36.77
N ARG A 82 21.48 -17.50 35.98
CA ARG A 82 20.21 -18.03 36.47
C ARG A 82 20.45 -19.27 37.34
N ASP A 83 20.75 -19.05 38.62
CA ASP A 83 20.87 -20.14 39.58
C ASP A 83 19.47 -20.72 39.84
N ASP A 84 19.31 -22.03 39.59
CA ASP A 84 18.12 -22.80 39.99
C ASP A 84 17.76 -22.54 41.47
N GLN A 85 18.75 -22.19 42.30
CA GLN A 85 18.53 -21.79 43.69
C GLN A 85 17.73 -20.49 43.84
N GLN A 86 17.95 -19.49 42.98
CA GLN A 86 17.21 -18.23 43.05
C GLN A 86 15.79 -18.40 42.52
N LEU A 87 15.61 -19.17 41.44
CA LEU A 87 14.26 -19.55 40.97
C LEU A 87 13.48 -20.32 42.05
N LEU A 88 14.16 -21.25 42.76
CA LEU A 88 13.59 -21.94 43.91
C LEU A 88 13.23 -20.94 45.02
N ALA A 89 14.11 -20.01 45.36
CA ALA A 89 13.86 -19.00 46.39
C ALA A 89 12.63 -18.15 46.07
N ASP A 90 12.48 -17.72 44.80
CA ASP A 90 11.33 -16.95 44.36
C ASP A 90 10.04 -17.77 44.45
N LEU A 91 10.04 -19.05 44.06
CA LEU A 91 8.87 -19.93 44.23
C LEU A 91 8.49 -20.16 45.70
N LEU A 92 9.44 -20.15 46.64
CA LEU A 92 9.10 -20.16 48.07
C LEU A 92 8.31 -18.92 48.48
N THR A 93 8.58 -17.75 47.88
CA THR A 93 7.81 -16.52 48.15
C THR A 93 6.38 -16.59 47.62
N TYR A 94 6.12 -17.40 46.60
CA TYR A 94 4.77 -17.71 46.10
C TYR A 94 4.02 -18.76 46.97
N GLY A 95 4.64 -19.26 48.04
CA GLY A 95 4.00 -20.15 49.02
C GLY A 95 4.18 -21.64 48.74
N TYR A 96 5.03 -22.02 47.78
CA TYR A 96 5.41 -23.41 47.58
C TYR A 96 6.46 -23.82 48.63
N ASP A 97 6.41 -25.04 49.16
CA ASP A 97 7.54 -25.56 49.93
C ASP A 97 8.67 -26.02 49.01
N LYS A 98 9.87 -26.19 49.57
CA LYS A 98 11.09 -26.51 48.80
C LYS A 98 10.97 -27.78 47.96
N LEU A 99 10.30 -28.81 48.48
CA LEU A 99 10.14 -30.09 47.76
C LEU A 99 9.16 -29.92 46.60
N THR A 100 8.03 -29.24 46.82
CA THR A 100 7.06 -28.96 45.77
C THR A 100 7.63 -28.03 44.70
N ALA A 101 8.31 -26.95 45.07
CA ALA A 101 8.94 -26.02 44.11
C ALA A 101 9.96 -26.74 43.23
N SER A 102 10.82 -27.58 43.83
CA SER A 102 11.78 -28.39 43.09
C SER A 102 11.10 -29.39 42.15
N ALA A 103 10.05 -30.08 42.62
CA ALA A 103 9.29 -31.00 41.78
C ALA A 103 8.60 -30.32 40.59
N LEU A 104 8.07 -29.10 40.78
CA LEU A 104 7.44 -28.31 39.71
C LEU A 104 8.45 -27.90 38.64
N ILE A 105 9.61 -27.37 39.04
CA ILE A 105 10.70 -27.03 38.12
C ILE A 105 11.14 -28.27 37.34
N GLN A 106 11.37 -29.39 38.03
CA GLN A 106 11.76 -30.63 37.39
C GLN A 106 10.69 -31.15 36.42
N ALA A 107 9.40 -31.05 36.77
CA ALA A 107 8.31 -31.45 35.88
C ALA A 107 8.26 -30.61 34.60
N VAL A 108 8.49 -29.30 34.69
CA VAL A 108 8.58 -28.41 33.52
C VAL A 108 9.77 -28.82 32.66
N ILE A 109 10.97 -28.95 33.23
CA ILE A 109 12.18 -29.36 32.50
C ILE A 109 11.98 -30.72 31.79
N HIS A 110 11.33 -31.68 32.43
CA HIS A 110 11.09 -33.02 31.88
C HIS A 110 9.90 -33.12 30.92
N SER A 111 9.13 -32.05 30.69
CA SER A 111 7.98 -32.04 29.77
C SER A 111 8.35 -32.23 28.29
N GLY A 112 9.65 -32.22 27.99
CA GLY A 112 10.21 -32.43 26.66
C GLY A 112 10.08 -31.18 25.80
N SER A 113 11.05 -30.28 25.92
CA SER A 113 11.21 -29.13 25.05
C SER A 113 11.89 -29.53 23.74
N ASP A 114 11.31 -29.09 22.62
CA ASP A 114 11.92 -29.16 21.30
C ASP A 114 12.10 -27.72 20.81
N LEU A 115 13.35 -27.26 20.74
CA LEU A 115 13.66 -25.87 20.39
C LEU A 115 13.16 -25.53 18.97
N ASP A 116 13.15 -26.51 18.07
CA ASP A 116 12.65 -26.33 16.70
C ASP A 116 11.15 -26.03 16.66
N LYS A 117 10.41 -26.40 17.71
CA LYS A 117 8.97 -26.15 17.87
C LYS A 117 8.66 -24.94 18.74
N PHE A 118 9.66 -24.19 19.19
CA PHE A 118 9.46 -23.06 20.10
C PHE A 118 8.48 -22.02 19.56
N ALA A 119 8.61 -21.66 18.26
CA ALA A 119 7.72 -20.72 17.60
C ALA A 119 6.26 -21.21 17.58
N ASP A 120 6.04 -22.52 17.43
CA ASP A 120 4.71 -23.13 17.44
C ASP A 120 4.08 -23.07 18.84
N TYR A 121 4.87 -23.33 19.89
CA TYR A 121 4.42 -23.19 21.27
C TYR A 121 4.03 -21.75 21.58
N ALA A 122 4.88 -20.78 21.22
CA ALA A 122 4.63 -19.36 21.43
C ALA A 122 3.38 -18.89 20.65
N ALA A 123 3.22 -19.31 19.39
CA ALA A 123 2.03 -19.02 18.59
C ALA A 123 0.75 -19.61 19.21
N ALA A 124 0.80 -20.84 19.71
CA ALA A 124 -0.32 -21.49 20.38
C ALA A 124 -0.75 -20.74 21.66
N LEU A 125 0.20 -20.25 22.45
CA LEU A 125 -0.07 -19.44 23.64
C LEU A 125 -0.60 -18.04 23.29
N ARG A 126 0.01 -17.36 22.30
CA ARG A 126 -0.45 -16.03 21.83
C ARG A 126 -1.86 -16.07 21.27
N LYS A 127 -2.27 -17.17 20.64
CA LYS A 127 -3.63 -17.34 20.13
C LYS A 127 -4.69 -17.11 21.22
N ARG A 128 -4.38 -17.40 22.50
CA ARG A 128 -5.27 -17.20 23.65
C ARG A 128 -5.53 -15.73 24.00
N LEU A 129 -4.65 -14.82 23.58
CA LEU A 129 -4.84 -13.37 23.77
C LEU A 129 -5.85 -12.79 22.80
N THR A 130 -6.09 -13.47 21.68
CA THR A 130 -7.14 -13.07 20.75
C THR A 130 -8.47 -13.45 21.39
N PRO A 131 -9.36 -12.49 21.72
CA PRO A 131 -10.68 -12.84 22.18
C PRO A 131 -11.36 -13.65 21.07
N GLU A 132 -11.57 -14.95 21.30
CA GLU A 132 -12.52 -15.71 20.49
C GLU A 132 -13.85 -14.94 20.58
N PRO A 133 -14.52 -14.63 19.46
CA PRO A 133 -15.80 -13.94 19.48
C PRO A 133 -16.79 -14.84 20.22
N GLU A 134 -16.91 -14.60 21.52
CA GLU A 134 -17.81 -15.34 22.39
C GLU A 134 -19.22 -15.07 21.85
N GLN A 135 -19.85 -16.12 21.32
CA GLN A 135 -21.25 -16.04 20.95
C GLN A 135 -22.03 -15.87 22.24
N VAL A 136 -22.29 -14.62 22.61
CA VAL A 136 -23.11 -14.25 23.75
C VAL A 136 -24.52 -14.75 23.48
N GLU A 137 -24.84 -15.95 23.96
CA GLU A 137 -26.23 -16.37 24.15
C GLU A 137 -26.80 -15.50 25.25
N LEU A 138 -27.51 -14.43 24.85
CA LEU A 138 -28.26 -13.56 25.76
C LEU A 138 -29.27 -14.40 26.55
N PRO A 139 -29.17 -14.44 27.90
CA PRO A 139 -30.22 -15.05 28.72
C PRO A 139 -31.50 -14.21 28.61
N PRO A 140 -32.69 -14.85 28.60
CA PRO A 140 -33.93 -14.16 28.24
C PRO A 140 -34.51 -13.25 29.32
N ASP A 141 -34.12 -13.38 30.60
CA ASP A 141 -34.63 -12.50 31.67
C ASP A 141 -33.64 -12.53 32.83
N GLY A 142 -33.04 -11.39 33.19
CA GLY A 142 -32.09 -11.31 34.29
C GLY A 142 -31.43 -9.95 34.42
N GLU A 143 -31.78 -9.27 35.50
CA GLU A 143 -31.22 -8.03 36.02
C GLU A 143 -29.70 -7.91 35.81
N ILE A 144 -29.27 -6.82 35.17
CA ILE A 144 -27.87 -6.55 34.84
C ILE A 144 -27.13 -6.17 36.12
N VAL A 145 -26.60 -7.17 36.83
CA VAL A 145 -25.60 -6.94 37.87
C VAL A 145 -24.29 -6.62 37.16
N ARG A 146 -23.93 -5.33 37.12
CA ARG A 146 -22.61 -4.85 36.73
C ARG A 146 -21.59 -5.38 37.74
N LEU A 147 -20.97 -6.51 37.43
CA LEU A 147 -19.74 -6.95 38.08
C LEU A 147 -18.60 -6.09 37.53
N GLU A 148 -18.14 -5.12 38.33
CA GLU A 148 -16.88 -4.42 38.10
C GLU A 148 -15.71 -5.40 38.30
N LEU A 149 -15.41 -6.16 37.24
CA LEU A 149 -14.15 -6.88 37.14
C LEU A 149 -13.11 -5.90 36.61
N GLY A 150 -12.22 -5.45 37.50
CA GLY A 150 -11.03 -4.66 37.18
C GLY A 150 -10.02 -5.43 36.34
N SER A 151 -10.36 -5.72 35.09
CA SER A 151 -9.41 -5.86 34.00
C SER A 151 -9.29 -4.50 33.32
N GLY A 152 -8.08 -4.04 33.04
CA GLY A 152 -7.81 -2.70 32.47
C GLY A 152 -8.51 -2.49 31.14
N SER A 153 -9.78 -2.12 31.16
CA SER A 153 -10.56 -1.86 29.97
C SER A 153 -10.00 -0.59 29.32
N SER A 154 -9.62 -0.68 28.05
CA SER A 154 -9.17 0.47 27.24
C SER A 154 -10.28 1.50 26.98
N PHE A 155 -11.48 1.27 27.53
CA PHE A 155 -12.60 2.19 27.42
C PHE A 155 -12.47 3.32 28.44
N ARG A 156 -12.21 4.52 27.92
CA ARG A 156 -12.27 5.75 28.68
C ARG A 156 -13.71 6.26 28.68
N THR A 157 -14.26 6.54 29.86
CA THR A 157 -15.55 7.24 29.99
C THR A 157 -15.26 8.71 30.31
N LEU A 158 -15.84 9.62 29.53
CA LEU A 158 -15.77 11.07 29.74
C LEU A 158 -17.19 11.64 29.80
N THR A 159 -17.41 12.57 30.72
CA THR A 159 -18.59 13.44 30.70
C THR A 159 -18.51 14.42 29.52
N THR A 160 -19.65 15.03 29.16
CA THR A 160 -19.67 16.06 28.11
C THR A 160 -18.77 17.26 28.45
N GLU A 161 -18.68 17.63 29.74
CA GLU A 161 -17.81 18.72 30.20
C GLU A 161 -16.34 18.35 30.08
N GLU A 162 -15.95 17.15 30.50
CA GLU A 162 -14.57 16.65 30.33
C GLU A 162 -14.20 16.53 28.85
N LEU A 163 -15.12 16.08 27.99
CA LEU A 163 -14.89 16.00 26.54
C LEU A 163 -14.60 17.38 25.93
N PHE A 164 -15.32 18.42 26.34
CA PHE A 164 -15.05 19.78 25.88
C PHE A 164 -13.77 20.37 26.49
N ALA A 165 -13.49 20.06 27.76
CA ALA A 165 -12.27 20.51 28.43
C ALA A 165 -11.01 19.86 27.83
N GLU A 166 -11.11 18.63 27.33
CA GLU A 166 -10.04 17.92 26.63
C GLU A 166 -9.89 18.29 25.16
N GLN A 167 -10.81 19.07 24.60
CA GLN A 167 -10.77 19.47 23.21
C GLN A 167 -9.58 20.42 22.98
N GLN A 168 -8.46 19.86 22.51
CA GLN A 168 -7.33 20.65 22.09
C GLN A 168 -7.65 21.38 20.78
N PRO A 169 -7.17 22.63 20.61
CA PRO A 169 -7.25 23.30 19.32
C PRO A 169 -6.54 22.45 18.27
N ARG A 170 -7.16 22.32 17.10
CA ARG A 170 -6.58 21.56 15.99
C ARG A 170 -5.33 22.27 15.49
N GLU A 171 -4.22 21.55 15.47
CA GLU A 171 -2.98 22.00 14.84
C GLU A 171 -2.98 21.61 13.36
N TRP A 172 -2.55 22.53 12.48
CA TRP A 172 -2.48 22.28 11.05
C TRP A 172 -1.03 22.15 10.60
N LEU A 173 -0.78 21.23 9.67
CA LEU A 173 0.46 21.17 8.90
C LEU A 173 0.43 22.21 7.78
N LEU A 174 -0.72 22.28 7.09
CA LEU A 174 -1.07 23.26 6.08
C LEU A 174 -2.49 23.76 6.42
N SER A 175 -2.67 25.06 6.67
CA SER A 175 -3.94 25.60 7.18
C SER A 175 -5.12 25.27 6.25
N ASN A 176 -6.20 24.74 6.83
CA ASN A 176 -7.39 24.24 6.11
C ASN A 176 -7.11 23.15 5.06
N PHE A 177 -5.95 22.49 5.12
CA PHE A 177 -5.53 21.52 4.12
C PHE A 177 -5.11 20.18 4.73
N LEU A 178 -4.13 20.17 5.65
CA LEU A 178 -3.69 18.96 6.36
C LEU A 178 -3.58 19.23 7.86
N THR A 179 -4.17 18.36 8.68
CA THR A 179 -4.13 18.41 10.14
C THR A 179 -2.94 17.61 10.69
N ARG A 180 -2.40 18.03 11.83
CA ARG A 180 -1.36 17.30 12.56
C ARG A 180 -1.97 16.11 13.33
N ASN A 181 -1.20 15.04 13.51
CA ASN A 181 -1.54 13.84 14.28
C ASN A 181 -2.71 13.02 13.72
N GLU A 182 -3.17 13.33 12.50
CA GLU A 182 -4.18 12.54 11.80
C GLU A 182 -3.52 11.82 10.61
N PRO A 183 -3.66 10.49 10.47
CA PRO A 183 -3.04 9.76 9.38
C PRO A 183 -3.61 10.18 8.02
N ALA A 184 -2.71 10.51 7.09
CA ALA A 184 -3.03 10.98 5.76
C ALA A 184 -2.65 9.97 4.67
N VAL A 185 -3.35 10.02 3.54
CA VAL A 185 -3.00 9.24 2.35
C VAL A 185 -2.97 10.08 1.08
N ILE A 186 -1.99 9.84 0.20
CA ILE A 186 -1.96 10.36 -1.17
C ILE A 186 -2.29 9.21 -2.11
N VAL A 187 -3.50 9.19 -2.65
CA VAL A 187 -4.04 8.04 -3.39
C VAL A 187 -4.22 8.39 -4.86
N GLY A 188 -3.79 7.51 -5.76
CA GLY A 188 -3.95 7.76 -7.20
C GLY A 188 -3.44 6.63 -8.09
N PRO A 189 -3.86 6.58 -9.37
CA PRO A 189 -3.38 5.58 -10.32
C PRO A 189 -1.87 5.58 -10.52
N SER A 190 -1.38 4.56 -11.21
CA SER A 190 0.04 4.53 -11.59
C SER A 190 0.40 5.78 -12.41
N LYS A 191 1.62 6.29 -12.22
CA LYS A 191 2.17 7.42 -12.98
C LYS A 191 1.32 8.71 -12.94
N THR A 192 0.66 9.01 -11.83
CA THR A 192 -0.04 10.29 -11.58
C THR A 192 0.75 11.27 -10.70
N LEU A 193 2.08 11.16 -10.70
CA LEU A 193 2.99 12.04 -9.96
C LEU A 193 2.86 12.03 -8.43
N LYS A 194 2.30 10.97 -7.82
CA LYS A 194 2.17 10.86 -6.35
C LYS A 194 3.48 11.13 -5.61
N SER A 195 4.56 10.42 -5.96
CA SER A 195 5.86 10.61 -5.32
C SER A 195 6.42 12.02 -5.55
N SER A 196 6.17 12.62 -6.73
CA SER A 196 6.58 14.00 -7.03
C SER A 196 5.84 15.04 -6.20
N LEU A 197 4.52 14.90 -6.08
CA LEU A 197 3.69 15.72 -5.22
C LEU A 197 4.06 15.55 -3.74
N ALA A 198 4.39 14.33 -3.33
CA ALA A 198 4.82 14.03 -1.96
C ALA A 198 6.15 14.71 -1.61
N VAL A 199 7.12 14.76 -2.54
CA VAL A 199 8.36 15.51 -2.34
C VAL A 199 8.10 17.02 -2.30
N ASP A 200 7.25 17.57 -3.18
CA ASP A 200 6.87 18.99 -3.12
C ASP A 200 6.19 19.35 -1.79
N LEU A 201 5.34 18.45 -1.27
CA LEU A 201 4.72 18.56 0.06
C LEU A 201 5.76 18.54 1.17
N CYS A 202 6.66 17.55 1.19
CA CYS A 202 7.71 17.45 2.19
C CYS A 202 8.61 18.68 2.20
N ALA A 203 9.01 19.14 1.03
CA ALA A 203 9.89 20.28 0.90
C ALA A 203 9.19 21.59 1.31
N ALA A 204 7.89 21.75 1.02
CA ALA A 204 7.08 22.85 1.53
C ALA A 204 6.99 22.82 3.07
N LEU A 205 6.67 21.67 3.67
CA LEU A 205 6.58 21.51 5.12
C LEU A 205 7.94 21.74 5.81
N ALA A 206 9.02 21.20 5.25
CA ALA A 206 10.36 21.33 5.84
C ALA A 206 10.92 22.77 5.79
N SER A 207 10.53 23.53 4.77
CA SER A 207 10.94 24.92 4.59
C SER A 207 9.99 25.94 5.24
N GLY A 208 8.78 25.54 5.63
CA GLY A 208 7.71 26.50 5.95
C GLY A 208 7.20 27.26 4.73
N GLY A 209 7.39 26.70 3.52
CA GLY A 209 7.05 27.30 2.25
C GLY A 209 5.61 27.01 1.80
N LYS A 210 5.40 26.92 0.49
CA LYS A 210 4.09 26.64 -0.12
C LYS A 210 4.08 25.34 -0.90
N PHE A 211 3.21 24.41 -0.55
CA PHE A 211 2.87 23.24 -1.37
C PHE A 211 2.13 23.69 -2.63
N LEU A 212 2.56 23.21 -3.80
CA LEU A 212 2.02 23.58 -5.13
C LEU A 212 1.98 25.10 -5.41
N ASN A 213 2.94 25.86 -4.85
CA ASN A 213 2.94 27.33 -4.86
C ASN A 213 1.68 27.99 -4.24
N HIS A 214 0.81 27.22 -3.58
CA HIS A 214 -0.53 27.67 -3.19
C HIS A 214 -0.78 27.50 -1.69
N PHE A 215 -0.60 26.29 -1.15
CA PHE A 215 -0.94 25.97 0.24
C PHE A 215 0.26 26.21 1.17
N ALA A 216 0.20 27.25 2.00
CA ALA A 216 1.30 27.62 2.89
C ALA A 216 1.36 26.71 4.13
N ALA A 217 2.57 26.31 4.51
CA ALA A 217 2.84 25.69 5.80
C ALA A 217 2.84 26.74 6.92
N GLU A 218 2.30 26.36 8.08
CA GLU A 218 2.22 27.28 9.23
C GLU A 218 3.61 27.62 9.80
N LYS A 219 4.50 26.62 9.78
CA LYS A 219 5.89 26.73 10.22
C LYS A 219 6.76 25.68 9.51
N PRO A 220 8.09 25.86 9.47
CA PRO A 220 9.01 24.79 9.11
C PRO A 220 8.89 23.62 10.10
N LEU A 221 8.83 22.39 9.58
CA LEU A 221 8.71 21.15 10.35
C LEU A 221 9.89 20.21 10.09
N ARG A 222 10.14 19.27 11.00
CA ARG A 222 11.06 18.15 10.73
C ARG A 222 10.32 17.05 9.97
N VAL A 223 10.69 16.87 8.70
CA VAL A 223 10.01 15.98 7.77
C VAL A 223 10.93 14.85 7.34
N GLY A 224 10.44 13.63 7.46
CA GLY A 224 11.06 12.44 6.88
C GLY A 224 10.34 12.00 5.61
N PHE A 225 11.09 11.56 4.60
CA PHE A 225 10.57 10.81 3.45
C PHE A 225 11.21 9.43 3.38
N ALA A 226 10.38 8.40 3.54
CA ALA A 226 10.78 7.00 3.48
C ALA A 226 10.38 6.38 2.13
N CYS A 227 11.33 5.75 1.45
CA CYS A 227 11.09 5.15 0.13
C CYS A 227 12.08 4.02 -0.18
N SER A 228 11.87 3.35 -1.32
CA SER A 228 12.79 2.30 -1.76
C SER A 228 14.13 2.88 -2.21
N SER A 229 15.24 2.21 -1.87
CA SER A 229 16.59 2.55 -2.36
C SER A 229 16.69 2.61 -3.89
N GLN A 230 15.85 1.86 -4.61
CA GLN A 230 15.79 1.88 -6.08
C GLN A 230 15.30 3.22 -6.66
N GLN A 231 14.64 4.06 -5.86
CA GLN A 231 14.12 5.36 -6.29
C GLN A 231 15.11 6.51 -6.06
N GLN A 232 16.29 6.26 -5.46
CA GLN A 232 17.22 7.29 -5.03
C GLN A 232 17.59 8.29 -6.14
N GLN A 233 17.91 7.81 -7.34
CA GLN A 233 18.28 8.69 -8.47
C GLN A 233 17.10 9.57 -8.90
N THR A 234 15.90 9.00 -9.00
CA THR A 234 14.69 9.74 -9.39
C THR A 234 14.32 10.80 -8.34
N LEU A 235 14.47 10.49 -7.06
CA LEU A 235 14.18 11.42 -5.96
C LEU A 235 15.23 12.52 -5.84
N THR A 236 16.50 12.20 -6.08
CA THR A 236 17.57 13.20 -6.13
C THR A 236 17.30 14.22 -7.23
N ASP A 237 16.98 13.73 -8.43
CA ASP A 237 16.61 14.56 -9.58
C ASP A 237 15.40 15.45 -9.28
N LEU A 238 14.33 14.87 -8.74
CA LEU A 238 13.11 15.57 -8.37
C LEU A 238 13.36 16.65 -7.31
N THR A 239 14.18 16.35 -6.29
CA THR A 239 14.54 17.31 -5.23
C THR A 239 15.36 18.46 -5.78
N GLN A 240 16.28 18.18 -6.70
CA GLN A 240 17.04 19.23 -7.38
C GLN A 240 16.13 20.14 -8.22
N ARG A 241 15.26 19.55 -9.06
CA ARG A 241 14.29 20.32 -9.88
C ARG A 241 13.37 21.18 -9.03
N TRP A 242 12.92 20.64 -7.90
CA TRP A 242 12.12 21.39 -6.94
C TRP A 242 12.90 22.59 -6.35
N GLY A 243 14.13 22.37 -5.89
CA GLY A 243 14.95 23.41 -5.28
C GLY A 243 15.27 24.55 -6.26
N GLU A 244 15.56 24.20 -7.51
CA GLU A 244 15.76 25.16 -8.60
C GLU A 244 14.50 25.98 -8.87
N ALA A 245 13.34 25.33 -9.00
CA ALA A 245 12.08 25.99 -9.30
C ALA A 245 11.60 26.94 -8.19
N ARG A 246 11.90 26.64 -6.93
CA ARG A 246 11.51 27.47 -5.78
C ARG A 246 12.53 28.53 -5.39
N GLN A 247 13.70 28.55 -6.04
CA GLN A 247 14.85 29.36 -5.64
C GLN A 247 15.19 29.19 -4.15
N ALA A 248 14.84 28.02 -3.60
CA ALA A 248 14.93 27.73 -2.19
C ALA A 248 15.67 26.40 -2.07
N LYS A 249 16.84 26.43 -1.43
CA LYS A 249 17.47 25.19 -1.01
C LYS A 249 16.67 24.70 0.18
N PRO A 250 16.02 23.51 0.11
CA PRO A 250 15.34 22.98 1.27
C PRO A 250 16.37 22.91 2.40
N ASN A 251 15.98 23.37 3.59
CA ASN A 251 16.86 23.31 4.75
C ASN A 251 17.19 21.83 4.96
N SER A 252 18.44 21.45 4.66
CA SER A 252 18.90 20.06 4.71
C SER A 252 18.74 19.45 6.10
N ASN A 253 18.61 20.28 7.14
CA ASN A 253 18.46 19.83 8.51
C ASN A 253 17.01 19.44 8.85
N ASN A 254 16.03 19.93 8.09
CA ASN A 254 14.61 19.69 8.34
C ASN A 254 13.99 18.67 7.37
N PHE A 255 14.69 18.30 6.30
CA PHE A 255 14.20 17.34 5.33
C PHE A 255 15.14 16.14 5.21
N MET A 256 14.70 14.98 5.72
CA MET A 256 15.51 13.77 5.85
C MET A 256 14.95 12.63 5.02
N TRP A 257 15.83 11.74 4.57
CA TRP A 257 15.50 10.63 3.69
C TRP A 257 15.84 9.30 4.35
N LEU A 258 14.90 8.36 4.32
CA LEU A 258 15.12 6.96 4.70
C LEU A 258 14.98 6.09 3.46
N LEU A 259 16.10 5.50 3.01
CA LEU A 259 16.11 4.59 1.87
C LEU A 259 16.14 3.15 2.41
N THR A 260 15.08 2.39 2.14
CA THR A 260 15.00 0.97 2.53
C THR A 260 15.05 0.04 1.32
N THR A 261 15.69 -1.11 1.48
CA THR A 261 15.64 -2.22 0.51
C THR A 261 14.49 -3.18 0.77
N ASP A 262 14.02 -3.22 2.02
CA ASP A 262 13.14 -4.26 2.53
C ASP A 262 11.67 -3.80 2.49
N ASP A 263 10.72 -4.70 2.76
CA ASP A 263 9.32 -4.31 2.90
C ASP A 263 9.19 -3.36 4.10
N PRO A 264 8.68 -2.12 3.92
CA PRO A 264 8.61 -1.15 5.02
C PRO A 264 7.72 -1.61 6.17
N ALA A 265 6.77 -2.54 5.93
CA ALA A 265 5.87 -3.05 6.95
C ALA A 265 6.38 -4.29 7.68
N ASP A 266 7.56 -4.80 7.34
CA ASP A 266 8.20 -5.88 8.09
C ASP A 266 8.54 -5.42 9.53
N PRO A 267 8.39 -6.27 10.56
CA PRO A 267 8.67 -5.88 11.95
C PRO A 267 10.08 -5.28 12.17
N GLU A 268 11.10 -5.78 11.46
CA GLU A 268 12.45 -5.23 11.56
C GLU A 268 12.51 -3.82 10.93
N SER A 269 11.87 -3.63 9.78
CA SER A 269 11.70 -2.32 9.13
C SER A 269 10.94 -1.32 10.02
N LEU A 270 9.91 -1.77 10.74
CA LEU A 270 9.17 -0.93 11.69
C LEU A 270 10.06 -0.50 12.87
N GLY A 271 10.91 -1.39 13.38
CA GLY A 271 11.93 -1.03 14.37
C GLY A 271 12.89 0.04 13.86
N LYS A 272 13.40 -0.12 12.63
CA LYS A 272 14.26 0.89 11.97
C LYS A 272 13.54 2.23 11.76
N LEU A 273 12.25 2.19 11.37
CA LEU A 273 11.43 3.38 11.17
C LEU A 273 11.24 4.13 12.49
N ARG A 274 10.89 3.43 13.57
CA ARG A 274 10.79 3.99 14.92
C ARG A 274 12.09 4.69 15.34
N ASP A 275 13.20 3.98 15.22
CA ASP A 275 14.50 4.47 15.68
C ASP A 275 14.90 5.71 14.87
N TRP A 276 14.58 5.74 13.58
CA TRP A 276 14.78 6.89 12.71
C TRP A 276 13.89 8.09 13.10
N ILE A 277 12.60 7.89 13.36
CA ILE A 277 11.67 8.93 13.83
C ILE A 277 12.17 9.54 15.12
N THR A 278 12.55 8.70 16.09
CA THR A 278 13.03 9.13 17.40
C THR A 278 14.35 9.89 17.31
N LYS A 279 15.32 9.33 16.59
CA LYS A 279 16.66 9.90 16.42
C LYS A 279 16.63 11.31 15.81
N HIS A 280 15.71 11.53 14.88
CA HIS A 280 15.60 12.77 14.13
C HIS A 280 14.44 13.66 14.58
N GLU A 281 13.70 13.20 15.60
CA GLU A 281 12.52 13.84 16.18
C GLU A 281 11.52 14.31 15.11
N LEU A 282 11.25 13.44 14.13
CA LEU A 282 10.42 13.77 12.97
C LEU A 282 8.98 14.12 13.41
N GLU A 283 8.44 15.21 12.86
CA GLU A 283 7.06 15.64 13.11
C GLU A 283 6.09 15.12 12.03
N VAL A 284 6.61 14.88 10.83
CA VAL A 284 5.86 14.34 9.69
C VAL A 284 6.70 13.29 9.00
N VAL A 285 6.08 12.15 8.69
CA VAL A 285 6.73 11.06 7.95
C VAL A 285 5.91 10.73 6.73
N VAL A 286 6.50 10.89 5.56
CA VAL A 286 5.89 10.55 4.27
C VAL A 286 6.49 9.26 3.76
N ILE A 287 5.66 8.27 3.45
CA ILE A 287 6.11 6.93 3.05
C ILE A 287 5.60 6.62 1.65
N ASP A 288 6.50 6.37 0.71
CA ASP A 288 6.14 5.88 -0.62
C ASP A 288 5.88 4.37 -0.60
N ALA A 289 4.62 3.99 -0.33
CA ALA A 289 4.19 2.60 -0.19
C ALA A 289 3.89 1.90 -1.53
N ILE A 290 4.38 2.43 -2.66
CA ILE A 290 4.16 1.86 -4.01
C ILE A 290 4.55 0.37 -4.12
N ARG A 291 5.44 -0.12 -3.23
CA ARG A 291 5.93 -1.51 -3.23
C ARG A 291 5.73 -2.27 -1.92
N LEU A 292 4.62 -2.09 -1.23
CA LEU A 292 4.23 -3.08 -0.23
C LEU A 292 4.10 -4.45 -0.91
N SER A 293 4.93 -5.42 -0.52
CA SER A 293 5.11 -6.69 -1.23
C SER A 293 3.93 -7.65 -1.05
N SER A 294 3.02 -7.32 -0.13
CA SER A 294 1.81 -8.07 0.17
C SER A 294 0.85 -8.14 -1.04
N THR A 295 0.60 -9.35 -1.52
CA THR A 295 -0.41 -9.64 -2.57
C THR A 295 -1.85 -9.64 -2.06
N GLY A 296 -2.07 -9.71 -0.74
CA GLY A 296 -3.40 -9.81 -0.12
C GLY A 296 -3.98 -8.46 0.29
N LYS A 297 -5.26 -8.20 -0.03
CA LYS A 297 -5.93 -6.93 0.31
C LYS A 297 -5.91 -6.62 1.81
N ARG A 298 -6.19 -7.64 2.64
CA ARG A 298 -6.25 -7.53 4.10
C ARG A 298 -4.86 -7.32 4.70
N LYS A 299 -3.88 -8.13 4.29
CA LYS A 299 -2.49 -7.99 4.72
C LYS A 299 -1.91 -6.63 4.36
N GLN A 300 -2.24 -6.11 3.17
CA GLN A 300 -1.84 -4.77 2.75
C GLN A 300 -2.46 -3.68 3.65
N ALA A 301 -3.74 -3.81 3.99
CA ALA A 301 -4.40 -2.86 4.89
C ALA A 301 -3.79 -2.91 6.31
N GLU A 302 -3.55 -4.11 6.85
CA GLU A 302 -2.88 -4.32 8.14
C GLU A 302 -1.46 -3.72 8.14
N ALA A 303 -0.69 -3.93 7.07
CA ALA A 303 0.64 -3.35 6.88
C ALA A 303 0.63 -1.82 6.84
N LEU A 304 -0.30 -1.22 6.08
CA LEU A 304 -0.45 0.24 6.00
C LEU A 304 -0.86 0.84 7.35
N GLN A 305 -1.77 0.16 8.07
CA GLN A 305 -2.18 0.59 9.39
C GLN A 305 -1.03 0.49 10.41
N ALA A 306 -0.24 -0.58 10.36
CA ALA A 306 0.94 -0.72 11.23
C ALA A 306 1.97 0.38 10.99
N LEU A 307 2.22 0.75 9.73
CA LEU A 307 3.08 1.88 9.36
C LEU A 307 2.57 3.21 9.90
N ALA A 308 1.27 3.48 9.73
CA ALA A 308 0.66 4.69 10.24
C ALA A 308 0.72 4.75 11.78
N GLN A 309 0.37 3.65 12.46
CA GLN A 309 0.39 3.57 13.92
C GLN A 309 1.81 3.76 14.47
N CYS A 310 2.82 3.13 13.84
CA CYS A 310 4.22 3.30 14.20
C CYS A 310 4.67 4.77 14.13
N CYS A 311 4.18 5.57 13.19
CA CYS A 311 4.50 7.00 13.17
C CYS A 311 3.79 7.75 14.31
N LEU A 312 2.50 7.49 14.52
CA LEU A 312 1.68 8.17 15.52
C LEU A 312 2.16 7.90 16.95
N ASP A 313 2.53 6.66 17.25
CA ASP A 313 3.05 6.25 18.57
C ASP A 313 4.32 7.02 18.97
N TYR A 314 5.06 7.55 17.98
CA TYR A 314 6.28 8.33 18.16
C TYR A 314 6.09 9.81 17.80
N GLY A 315 4.84 10.29 17.80
CA GLY A 315 4.51 11.71 17.66
C GLY A 315 4.67 12.30 16.25
N ALA A 316 4.83 11.45 15.23
CA ALA A 316 4.95 11.87 13.85
C ALA A 316 3.62 11.68 13.09
N THR A 317 3.23 12.67 12.29
CA THR A 317 2.04 12.55 11.43
C THR A 317 2.37 11.72 10.18
N PRO A 318 1.76 10.53 9.97
CA PRO A 318 2.05 9.71 8.79
C PRO A 318 1.29 10.21 7.55
N ILE A 319 1.97 10.21 6.40
CA ILE A 319 1.38 10.45 5.08
C ILE A 319 1.81 9.33 4.14
N LEU A 320 0.88 8.47 3.71
CA LEU A 320 1.22 7.30 2.90
C LEU A 320 0.85 7.52 1.42
N CYS A 321 1.80 7.33 0.50
CA CYS A 321 1.52 7.36 -0.93
C CYS A 321 1.07 5.98 -1.42
N ILE A 322 -0.15 5.90 -1.95
CA ILE A 322 -0.81 4.62 -2.23
C ILE A 322 -1.31 4.60 -3.67
N GLN A 323 -1.00 3.51 -4.37
CA GLN A 323 -1.49 3.31 -5.73
C GLN A 323 -2.89 2.69 -5.73
N THR A 324 -3.78 3.17 -6.60
CA THR A 324 -5.08 2.53 -6.83
C THR A 324 -4.89 1.15 -7.48
N ARG A 325 -5.71 0.17 -7.10
CA ARG A 325 -5.61 -1.21 -7.61
C ARG A 325 -5.93 -1.35 -9.10
N LYS A 326 -6.80 -0.49 -9.60
CA LYS A 326 -7.21 -0.48 -11.01
C LYS A 326 -6.70 0.79 -11.66
N GLU A 327 -6.39 0.68 -12.95
CA GLU A 327 -6.29 1.86 -13.80
C GLU A 327 -7.64 2.56 -13.78
N MET A 328 -7.61 3.86 -13.49
CA MET A 328 -8.79 4.70 -13.46
C MET A 328 -8.76 5.57 -14.71
N LYS A 329 -9.92 5.79 -15.30
CA LYS A 329 -10.05 6.77 -16.38
C LYS A 329 -9.72 8.17 -15.83
N PRO A 330 -9.18 9.07 -16.66
CA PRO A 330 -9.06 10.47 -16.29
C PRO A 330 -10.39 11.03 -15.77
N GLY A 331 -10.35 11.76 -14.66
CA GLY A 331 -11.52 12.26 -13.96
C GLY A 331 -11.26 12.44 -12.47
N LYS A 332 -12.25 12.98 -11.76
CA LYS A 332 -12.21 13.14 -10.31
C LYS A 332 -12.24 11.77 -9.62
N LEU A 333 -11.57 11.67 -8.49
CA LEU A 333 -11.66 10.51 -7.60
C LEU A 333 -12.51 10.88 -6.40
N GLU A 334 -13.33 9.93 -5.97
CA GLU A 334 -14.20 10.07 -4.81
C GLU A 334 -13.60 9.32 -3.61
N ALA A 335 -13.94 9.76 -2.40
CA ALA A 335 -13.49 9.13 -1.15
C ALA A 335 -13.92 7.65 -1.03
N SER A 336 -14.90 7.20 -1.81
CA SER A 336 -15.31 5.79 -1.91
C SER A 336 -14.16 4.85 -2.31
N ILE A 337 -13.08 5.37 -2.92
CA ILE A 337 -11.88 4.59 -3.25
C ILE A 337 -11.09 4.13 -2.01
N LEU A 338 -11.29 4.80 -0.87
CA LEU A 338 -10.59 4.52 0.39
C LEU A 338 -11.20 3.32 1.14
N ALA A 339 -12.50 3.06 0.90
CA ALA A 339 -13.27 2.09 1.65
C ALA A 339 -12.64 0.68 1.64
N GLY A 340 -12.46 0.13 2.83
CA GLY A 340 -12.09 -1.27 3.09
C GLY A 340 -10.60 -1.60 3.07
N SER A 341 -9.72 -0.72 2.62
CA SER A 341 -8.26 -0.93 2.76
C SER A 341 -7.53 0.25 3.37
N LEU A 342 -8.16 1.43 3.41
CA LEU A 342 -7.57 2.68 3.91
C LEU A 342 -8.46 3.31 4.99
N ASP A 343 -9.24 2.51 5.71
CA ASP A 343 -10.19 2.98 6.73
C ASP A 343 -9.48 3.64 7.93
N PHE A 344 -8.16 3.38 8.10
CA PHE A 344 -7.34 4.05 9.10
C PHE A 344 -7.06 5.52 8.74
N ALA A 345 -7.18 5.91 7.46
CA ALA A 345 -6.85 7.25 7.01
C ALA A 345 -7.96 8.24 7.39
N GLN A 346 -7.59 9.30 8.10
CA GLN A 346 -8.53 10.32 8.57
C GLN A 346 -8.55 11.55 7.63
N GLN A 347 -7.56 11.66 6.76
CA GLN A 347 -7.46 12.68 5.72
C GLN A 347 -6.83 12.11 4.44
N TRP A 348 -7.16 12.68 3.29
CA TRP A 348 -6.78 12.15 1.99
C TRP A 348 -6.55 13.22 0.94
N LEU A 349 -5.57 12.96 0.07
CA LEU A 349 -5.32 13.66 -1.18
C LEU A 349 -5.50 12.65 -2.32
N LEU A 350 -6.60 12.74 -3.06
CA LEU A 350 -6.86 11.89 -4.20
C LEU A 350 -6.37 12.57 -5.47
N VAL A 351 -5.46 11.91 -6.18
CA VAL A 351 -4.80 12.43 -7.38
C VAL A 351 -5.11 11.55 -8.57
N ASN A 352 -5.69 12.15 -9.61
CA ASN A 352 -5.90 11.49 -10.89
C ASN A 352 -5.67 12.46 -12.04
N ARG A 353 -5.59 11.95 -13.26
CA ARG A 353 -5.43 12.79 -14.44
C ARG A 353 -6.74 13.51 -14.78
N ARG A 354 -6.68 14.79 -15.16
CA ARG A 354 -7.79 15.47 -15.84
C ARG A 354 -7.82 15.12 -17.32
N GLN A 355 -6.64 14.85 -17.89
CA GLN A 355 -6.44 14.51 -19.28
C GLN A 355 -5.46 13.34 -19.43
N THR A 356 -5.68 12.48 -20.43
CA THR A 356 -4.71 11.45 -20.81
C THR A 356 -3.33 12.07 -21.02
N TYR A 357 -2.30 11.42 -20.48
CA TYR A 357 -0.93 11.87 -20.66
C TYR A 357 -0.53 11.82 -22.14
N SER A 358 0.15 12.86 -22.62
CA SER A 358 0.83 12.81 -23.91
C SER A 358 2.30 12.43 -23.66
N PRO A 359 2.76 11.24 -24.10
CA PRO A 359 4.15 10.85 -23.90
C PRO A 359 5.13 11.88 -24.47
N GLY A 360 6.13 12.26 -23.69
CA GLY A 360 7.14 13.23 -24.09
C GLY A 360 6.72 14.70 -23.95
N SER A 361 5.47 15.00 -23.53
CA SER A 361 5.08 16.40 -23.31
C SER A 361 5.83 17.02 -22.13
N GLY A 362 6.05 16.25 -21.06
CA GLY A 362 6.49 16.77 -19.75
C GLY A 362 5.38 17.52 -19.00
N GLU A 363 4.15 17.50 -19.51
CA GLU A 363 3.00 18.23 -18.98
C GLU A 363 1.97 17.26 -18.41
N HIS A 364 1.54 17.52 -17.18
CA HIS A 364 0.58 16.71 -16.45
C HIS A 364 -0.55 17.59 -15.95
N ARG A 365 -1.79 17.29 -16.37
CA ARG A 365 -2.99 17.92 -15.82
C ARG A 365 -3.67 16.97 -14.86
N LEU A 366 -3.71 17.32 -13.59
CA LEU A 366 -4.20 16.46 -12.50
C LEU A 366 -5.42 17.07 -11.80
N TRP A 367 -6.34 16.22 -11.37
CA TRP A 367 -7.35 16.52 -10.37
C TRP A 367 -6.75 16.19 -9.01
N LEU A 368 -6.84 17.13 -8.08
CA LEU A 368 -6.53 16.95 -6.67
C LEU A 368 -7.81 17.15 -5.86
N THR A 369 -8.28 16.07 -5.22
CA THR A 369 -9.42 16.11 -4.30
C THR A 369 -8.91 15.92 -2.88
N LEU A 370 -9.17 16.90 -2.01
CA LEU A 370 -8.85 16.83 -0.59
C LEU A 370 -10.11 16.51 0.22
N GLY A 371 -9.95 15.74 1.30
CA GLY A 371 -10.94 15.69 2.37
C GLY A 371 -10.34 15.15 3.66
N GLY A 372 -11.03 15.38 4.77
CA GLY A 372 -10.67 14.80 6.06
C GLY A 372 -11.76 14.95 7.12
N TYR A 373 -11.58 14.26 8.24
CA TYR A 373 -12.55 14.23 9.33
C TYR A 373 -12.64 15.54 10.12
N ALA A 374 -11.61 16.39 10.02
CA ALA A 374 -11.66 17.74 10.56
C ALA A 374 -12.54 18.71 9.74
N GLY A 375 -13.19 18.25 8.67
CA GLY A 375 -14.13 19.04 7.87
C GLY A 375 -13.46 19.87 6.78
N GLN A 376 -12.14 19.77 6.64
CA GLN A 376 -11.43 20.29 5.47
C GLN A 376 -11.79 19.47 4.24
N GLY A 377 -11.88 20.15 3.10
CA GLY A 377 -12.13 19.53 1.81
C GLY A 377 -12.06 20.55 0.69
N GLY A 378 -11.82 20.06 -0.52
CA GLY A 378 -11.77 20.91 -1.69
C GLY A 378 -11.30 20.16 -2.93
N GLU A 379 -11.44 20.82 -4.06
CA GLU A 379 -11.08 20.29 -5.36
C GLU A 379 -10.28 21.30 -6.15
N TRP A 380 -9.18 20.85 -6.74
CA TRP A 380 -8.31 21.69 -7.55
C TRP A 380 -7.84 20.97 -8.80
N GLY A 381 -7.58 21.76 -9.83
CA GLY A 381 -6.79 21.35 -10.98
C GLY A 381 -5.35 21.68 -10.71
N VAL A 382 -4.46 20.70 -10.83
CA VAL A 382 -3.03 20.88 -10.65
C VAL A 382 -2.35 20.59 -11.97
N ASP A 383 -1.79 21.62 -12.58
CA ASP A 383 -0.99 21.51 -13.78
C ASP A 383 0.48 21.49 -13.39
N VAL A 384 1.16 20.41 -13.77
CA VAL A 384 2.56 20.16 -13.45
C VAL A 384 3.36 20.07 -14.74
N GLU A 385 4.43 20.84 -14.80
CA GLU A 385 5.40 20.80 -15.89
C GLU A 385 6.72 20.27 -15.34
N GLU A 386 7.06 19.04 -15.75
CA GLU A 386 8.31 18.35 -15.41
C GLU A 386 9.46 18.67 -16.40
N GLY A 387 9.13 19.32 -17.52
CA GLY A 387 10.00 19.47 -18.69
C GLY A 387 10.25 18.13 -19.40
N ARG A 388 11.00 18.15 -20.49
CA ARG A 388 11.31 16.98 -21.32
C ARG A 388 12.74 16.54 -21.12
N LEU A 389 13.01 15.25 -21.31
CA LEU A 389 14.38 14.72 -21.35
C LEU A 389 15.20 15.35 -22.49
N THR A 390 14.53 15.70 -23.59
CA THR A 390 15.12 16.35 -24.76
C THR A 390 15.28 17.85 -24.61
N ASP A 391 14.80 18.44 -23.52
CA ASP A 391 15.11 19.83 -23.20
C ASP A 391 16.57 19.84 -22.77
N VAL A 392 17.45 19.80 -23.77
CA VAL A 392 18.84 20.18 -23.63
C VAL A 392 18.72 21.63 -23.21
N GLY A 393 18.98 21.94 -21.93
CA GLY A 393 19.16 23.32 -21.52
C GLY A 393 20.16 23.88 -22.51
N GLN A 394 19.75 24.84 -23.35
CA GLN A 394 20.64 25.43 -24.35
C GLN A 394 21.89 25.75 -23.58
N ALA A 395 22.95 24.97 -23.81
CA ALA A 395 24.16 25.09 -23.03
C ALA A 395 24.62 26.50 -23.34
N VAL A 396 24.44 27.40 -22.37
CA VAL A 396 24.94 28.75 -22.52
C VAL A 396 26.41 28.54 -22.81
N PRO A 397 26.94 28.99 -23.97
CA PRO A 397 28.30 28.67 -24.36
C PRO A 397 29.22 29.00 -23.19
N ALA A 398 30.16 28.10 -22.86
CA ALA A 398 31.00 28.23 -21.67
C ALA A 398 31.65 29.62 -21.55
N GLU A 399 31.90 30.29 -22.69
CA GLU A 399 32.39 31.67 -22.77
C GLU A 399 31.42 32.72 -22.18
N LEU A 400 30.11 32.61 -22.43
CA LEU A 400 29.09 33.51 -21.86
C LEU A 400 28.92 33.28 -20.35
N LEU A 401 29.01 32.03 -19.89
CA LEU A 401 29.00 31.71 -18.45
C LEU A 401 30.27 32.20 -17.74
N ALA A 402 31.43 32.14 -18.39
CA ALA A 402 32.69 32.66 -17.87
C ALA A 402 32.69 34.20 -17.76
N LEU A 403 32.08 34.90 -18.72
CA LEU A 403 31.89 36.36 -18.68
C LEU A 403 30.92 36.78 -17.56
N ALA A 404 29.80 36.09 -17.40
CA ALA A 404 28.84 36.37 -16.32
C ALA A 404 29.41 36.06 -14.92
N SER A 405 30.15 34.96 -14.78
CA SER A 405 30.76 34.56 -13.49
C SER A 405 31.87 35.52 -13.05
N ARG A 406 32.62 36.13 -13.99
CA ARG A 406 33.63 37.16 -13.68
C ARG A 406 33.00 38.47 -13.19
N ALA A 407 31.77 38.78 -13.60
CA ALA A 407 31.08 40.01 -13.18
C ALA A 407 30.36 39.87 -11.83
N ALA A 408 29.92 38.67 -11.45
CA ALA A 408 29.07 38.47 -10.27
C ALA A 408 29.80 37.99 -9.00
N GLY A 409 31.00 37.38 -9.10
CA GLY A 409 31.71 36.85 -7.91
C GLY A 409 30.96 35.72 -7.18
N THR A 410 29.89 35.18 -7.78
CA THR A 410 29.02 34.15 -7.21
C THR A 410 29.24 32.80 -7.89
N ALA A 411 28.95 31.73 -7.15
CA ALA A 411 29.25 30.33 -7.47
C ALA A 411 28.87 29.88 -8.89
N CYS A 412 29.66 28.92 -9.40
CA CYS A 412 29.59 28.32 -10.72
C CYS A 412 28.15 27.94 -11.15
N PRO A 413 27.66 28.39 -12.32
CA PRO A 413 26.34 28.02 -12.82
C PRO A 413 26.33 26.54 -13.22
N THR A 414 25.65 25.72 -12.43
CA THR A 414 25.34 24.33 -12.79
C THR A 414 24.50 24.32 -14.06
N THR A 415 24.93 23.56 -15.06
CA THR A 415 24.17 23.29 -16.30
C THR A 415 22.77 22.81 -15.95
N THR A 416 21.79 23.71 -16.05
CA THR A 416 20.38 23.43 -15.81
C THR A 416 19.90 22.44 -16.87
N THR A 417 19.73 21.18 -16.48
CA THR A 417 18.98 20.21 -17.28
C THR A 417 17.60 20.81 -17.58
N GLY A 418 17.10 20.79 -18.81
CA GLY A 418 15.84 21.47 -19.17
C GLY A 418 14.58 20.89 -18.52
N ARG A 419 14.72 19.90 -17.64
CA ARG A 419 13.65 19.42 -16.77
C ARG A 419 13.41 20.41 -15.64
N ARG A 420 12.19 20.94 -15.55
CA ARG A 420 11.75 21.89 -14.51
C ARG A 420 10.73 21.24 -13.59
N TRP A 421 10.39 21.89 -12.48
CA TRP A 421 9.24 21.54 -11.66
C TRP A 421 8.39 22.78 -11.46
N GLN A 422 7.39 22.97 -12.33
CA GLN A 422 6.48 24.11 -12.21
C GLN A 422 5.07 23.60 -11.94
N THR A 423 4.39 24.24 -10.99
CA THR A 423 3.03 23.85 -10.58
C THR A 423 2.12 25.08 -10.64
N ASN A 424 0.96 24.89 -11.25
CA ASN A 424 -0.14 25.86 -11.28
C ASN A 424 -1.39 25.20 -10.71
N VAL A 425 -2.09 25.91 -9.81
CA VAL A 425 -3.31 25.44 -9.16
C VAL A 425 -4.49 26.24 -9.67
N HIS A 426 -5.55 25.54 -10.03
CA HIS A 426 -6.79 26.09 -10.57
C HIS A 426 -7.97 25.69 -9.68
N GLU A 427 -8.89 26.61 -9.45
CA GLU A 427 -10.13 26.34 -8.72
C GLU A 427 -11.06 25.44 -9.54
N ALA A 428 -11.76 24.51 -8.89
CA ALA A 428 -12.59 23.52 -9.57
C ALA A 428 -13.64 24.09 -10.54
N GLU A 429 -14.18 25.28 -10.26
CA GLU A 429 -15.18 25.96 -11.11
C GLU A 429 -14.60 26.28 -12.49
N THR A 430 -13.39 26.85 -12.54
CA THR A 430 -12.69 27.20 -13.80
C THR A 430 -12.42 25.98 -14.69
N LEU A 431 -12.42 24.79 -14.10
CA LEU A 431 -12.11 23.54 -14.78
C LEU A 431 -13.33 22.85 -15.35
N GLN A 432 -14.54 23.23 -14.94
CA GLN A 432 -15.76 22.71 -15.55
C GLN A 432 -15.84 23.18 -17.00
N ASP A 433 -15.61 24.46 -17.23
CA ASP A 433 -15.52 25.06 -18.57
C ASP A 433 -14.42 24.40 -19.41
N GLU A 434 -13.26 24.15 -18.81
CA GLU A 434 -12.16 23.46 -19.48
C GLU A 434 -12.56 22.04 -19.87
N ALA A 435 -13.17 21.28 -18.94
CA ALA A 435 -13.62 19.92 -19.18
C ALA A 435 -14.72 19.84 -20.25
N GLU A 436 -15.61 20.81 -20.31
CA GLU A 436 -16.61 20.92 -21.37
C GLU A 436 -15.96 21.18 -22.73
N ARG A 437 -15.01 22.12 -22.80
CA ARG A 437 -14.23 22.37 -24.02
C ARG A 437 -13.49 21.12 -24.49
N TRP A 438 -12.93 20.34 -23.57
CA TRP A 438 -12.25 19.09 -23.89
C TRP A 438 -13.20 17.99 -24.35
N LYS A 439 -14.37 17.84 -23.72
CA LYS A 439 -15.42 16.91 -24.17
C LYS A 439 -15.86 17.27 -25.58
N ASP A 440 -16.07 18.55 -25.86
CA ASP A 440 -16.42 19.06 -27.18
C ASP A 440 -15.31 18.81 -28.20
N ALA A 441 -14.05 19.05 -27.83
CA ALA A 441 -12.90 18.80 -28.69
C ALA A 441 -12.70 17.30 -28.99
N ALA A 442 -12.83 16.43 -27.99
CA ALA A 442 -12.72 14.98 -28.16
C ALA A 442 -13.86 14.42 -29.00
N LEU A 443 -15.09 14.93 -28.82
CA LEU A 443 -16.23 14.59 -29.66
C LEU A 443 -16.00 15.06 -31.09
N ASP A 444 -15.50 16.29 -31.28
CA ASP A 444 -15.12 16.83 -32.58
C ASP A 444 -14.08 15.95 -33.28
N GLN A 445 -13.00 15.60 -32.58
CA GLN A 445 -11.95 14.72 -33.12
C GLN A 445 -12.51 13.35 -33.54
N ARG A 446 -13.39 12.74 -32.73
CA ARG A 446 -14.03 11.47 -33.10
C ARG A 446 -14.91 11.60 -34.34
N MET A 447 -15.66 12.71 -34.46
CA MET A 447 -16.45 12.98 -35.67
C MET A 447 -15.54 13.14 -36.89
N ARG A 448 -14.46 13.92 -36.77
CA ARG A 448 -13.47 14.10 -37.84
C ARG A 448 -12.86 12.78 -38.28
N SER A 449 -12.42 11.95 -37.33
CA SER A 449 -11.84 10.64 -37.66
C SER A 449 -12.81 9.74 -38.42
N ARG A 450 -14.10 9.71 -38.03
CA ARG A 450 -15.11 8.93 -38.75
C ARG A 450 -15.36 9.45 -40.16
N ILE A 451 -15.42 10.78 -40.33
CA ILE A 451 -15.58 11.41 -41.66
C ILE A 451 -14.37 11.10 -42.54
N ARG A 452 -13.15 11.21 -42.01
CA ARG A 452 -11.92 10.85 -42.73
C ARG A 452 -11.95 9.41 -43.21
N LEU A 453 -12.24 8.46 -42.31
CA LEU A 453 -12.36 7.04 -42.66
C LEU A 453 -13.41 6.82 -43.75
N ALA A 454 -14.59 7.43 -43.61
CA ALA A 454 -15.65 7.26 -44.59
C ALA A 454 -15.33 7.85 -45.98
N ILE A 455 -14.59 8.97 -46.04
CA ILE A 455 -14.11 9.53 -47.32
C ILE A 455 -13.05 8.59 -47.93
N THR A 456 -12.13 8.08 -47.11
CA THR A 456 -11.11 7.12 -47.55
C THR A 456 -11.75 5.83 -48.09
N ASP A 457 -12.74 5.27 -47.40
CA ASP A 457 -13.41 4.01 -47.78
C ASP A 457 -14.22 4.14 -49.07
N LEU A 458 -14.88 5.29 -49.28
CA LEU A 458 -15.67 5.54 -50.49
C LEU A 458 -14.78 5.86 -51.71
N GLY A 459 -13.60 6.43 -51.49
CA GLY A 459 -12.74 6.98 -52.53
C GLY A 459 -13.27 8.29 -53.13
N GLU A 460 -12.36 9.09 -53.71
CA GLU A 460 -12.66 10.43 -54.24
C GLU A 460 -13.78 10.44 -55.30
N ALA A 461 -13.88 9.36 -56.09
CA ALA A 461 -14.89 9.22 -57.14
C ALA A 461 -16.32 9.06 -56.60
N HIS A 462 -16.50 8.67 -55.33
CA HIS A 462 -17.82 8.34 -54.78
C HIS A 462 -18.15 9.08 -53.47
N ALA A 463 -17.21 9.86 -52.92
CA ALA A 463 -17.38 10.60 -51.68
C ALA A 463 -18.27 11.87 -51.85
N THR A 464 -19.57 11.67 -52.02
CA THR A 464 -20.56 12.76 -51.91
C THR A 464 -20.93 13.01 -50.45
N LYS A 465 -21.34 14.23 -50.08
CA LYS A 465 -21.72 14.57 -48.68
C LYS A 465 -22.77 13.61 -48.11
N LEU A 466 -23.74 13.18 -48.93
CA LEU A 466 -24.78 12.22 -48.55
C LEU A 466 -24.20 10.82 -48.28
N ARG A 467 -23.38 10.29 -49.21
CA ARG A 467 -22.79 8.96 -49.06
C ARG A 467 -21.80 8.89 -47.91
N VAL A 468 -21.00 9.94 -47.69
CA VAL A 468 -20.09 10.00 -46.54
C VAL A 468 -20.88 9.97 -45.23
N ARG A 469 -21.99 10.72 -45.14
CA ARG A 469 -22.88 10.69 -43.96
C ARG A 469 -23.41 9.28 -43.68
N GLU A 470 -23.94 8.63 -44.72
CA GLU A 470 -24.49 7.27 -44.63
C GLU A 470 -23.41 6.28 -44.18
N ASN A 471 -22.21 6.37 -44.76
CA ASN A 471 -21.08 5.49 -44.43
C ASN A 471 -20.51 5.77 -43.03
N CYS A 472 -20.60 7.01 -42.52
CA CYS A 472 -20.16 7.36 -41.15
C CYS A 472 -21.11 6.83 -40.05
N GLY A 473 -22.35 6.47 -40.38
CA GLY A 473 -23.37 6.07 -39.40
C GLY A 473 -23.71 7.15 -38.36
N MET A 474 -23.50 8.44 -38.67
CA MET A 474 -23.76 9.55 -37.76
C MET A 474 -25.14 10.18 -38.00
N ASN A 475 -25.77 10.68 -36.94
CA ASN A 475 -26.95 11.54 -37.07
C ASN A 475 -26.63 12.78 -37.92
N GLY A 476 -27.57 13.20 -38.77
CA GLY A 476 -27.41 14.32 -39.69
C GLY A 476 -26.90 15.62 -39.04
N THR A 477 -27.36 15.97 -37.85
CA THR A 477 -26.93 17.20 -37.14
C THR A 477 -25.47 17.12 -36.68
N LYS A 478 -25.06 15.97 -36.13
CA LYS A 478 -23.67 15.74 -35.70
C LYS A 478 -22.73 15.71 -36.92
N PHE A 479 -23.16 15.02 -37.97
CA PHE A 479 -22.42 14.96 -39.23
C PHE A 479 -22.24 16.34 -39.84
N ALA A 480 -23.31 17.15 -39.95
CA ALA A 480 -23.24 18.50 -40.50
C ALA A 480 -22.24 19.37 -39.72
N ARG A 481 -22.31 19.39 -38.37
CA ARG A 481 -21.38 20.15 -37.53
C ARG A 481 -19.93 19.74 -37.75
N GLY A 482 -19.64 18.43 -37.77
CA GLY A 482 -18.28 17.92 -38.01
C GLY A 482 -17.79 18.20 -39.43
N TRP A 483 -18.66 18.00 -40.43
CA TRP A 483 -18.37 18.25 -41.84
C TRP A 483 -18.05 19.72 -42.11
N ASP A 484 -18.90 20.64 -41.64
CA ASP A 484 -18.73 22.07 -41.90
C ASP A 484 -17.45 22.61 -41.23
N ARG A 485 -17.08 22.07 -40.06
CA ARG A 485 -15.79 22.35 -39.41
C ARG A 485 -14.60 21.85 -40.22
N MET A 486 -14.67 20.64 -40.78
CA MET A 486 -13.59 20.11 -41.61
C MET A 486 -13.43 20.88 -42.93
N VAL A 487 -14.54 21.33 -43.54
CA VAL A 487 -14.50 22.20 -44.72
C VAL A 487 -13.91 23.57 -44.37
N ALA A 488 -14.36 24.19 -43.28
CA ALA A 488 -13.83 25.47 -42.82
C ALA A 488 -12.34 25.40 -42.43
N ALA A 489 -11.89 24.26 -41.89
CA ALA A 489 -10.49 24.01 -41.57
C ALA A 489 -9.64 23.64 -42.80
N GLY A 490 -10.25 23.54 -44.00
CA GLY A 490 -9.54 23.14 -45.23
C GLY A 490 -9.09 21.68 -45.24
N GLU A 491 -9.63 20.82 -44.36
CA GLU A 491 -9.31 19.40 -44.33
C GLU A 491 -10.02 18.61 -45.45
N ILE A 492 -11.17 19.11 -45.90
CA ILE A 492 -11.96 18.54 -46.98
C ILE A 492 -12.19 19.62 -48.04
N GLU A 493 -11.93 19.30 -49.30
CA GLU A 493 -12.19 20.16 -50.44
C GLU A 493 -13.27 19.59 -51.33
N LYS A 494 -14.07 20.46 -51.93
CA LYS A 494 -14.96 20.08 -53.02
C LYS A 494 -14.14 19.93 -54.31
N ILE A 495 -14.22 18.77 -54.95
CA ILE A 495 -13.63 18.54 -56.27
C ILE A 495 -14.48 19.29 -57.30
N VAL A 496 -13.85 20.22 -58.02
CA VAL A 496 -14.45 20.90 -59.17
C VAL A 496 -14.28 19.96 -60.38
N ASP A 497 -15.33 19.20 -60.68
CA ASP A 497 -15.36 18.31 -61.85
C ASP A 497 -16.01 19.05 -63.02
N GLU A 498 -15.35 19.09 -64.19
CA GLU A 498 -15.86 19.77 -65.39
C GLU A 498 -17.06 19.02 -66.01
N LYS A 499 -17.21 17.74 -65.67
CA LYS A 499 -18.32 16.89 -66.11
C LYS A 499 -19.51 17.07 -65.16
N ARG A 500 -20.70 17.29 -65.73
CA ARG A 500 -21.98 17.52 -65.02
C ARG A 500 -22.43 16.32 -64.16
N PHE A 501 -21.73 16.04 -63.07
CA PHE A 501 -22.29 15.24 -61.98
C PHE A 501 -23.28 16.12 -61.20
N TYR A 502 -24.45 15.57 -60.89
CA TYR A 502 -25.52 16.30 -60.19
C TYR A 502 -25.15 16.63 -58.74
N ASP A 503 -24.24 15.85 -58.12
CA ASP A 503 -23.81 16.04 -56.74
C ASP A 503 -22.32 16.37 -56.63
N PRO A 504 -21.93 17.35 -55.78
CA PRO A 504 -20.54 17.68 -55.54
C PRO A 504 -19.80 16.54 -54.83
N ARG A 505 -18.59 16.23 -55.32
CA ARG A 505 -17.67 15.26 -54.71
C ARG A 505 -16.65 15.96 -53.86
N TYR A 506 -16.12 15.24 -52.87
CA TYR A 506 -15.18 15.79 -51.91
C TYR A 506 -13.97 14.87 -51.76
N ARG A 507 -12.81 15.46 -51.53
CA ARG A 507 -11.56 14.76 -51.19
C ARG A 507 -10.97 15.32 -49.91
N LEU A 508 -10.14 14.50 -49.25
CA LEU A 508 -9.31 14.98 -48.15
C LEU A 508 -8.11 15.75 -48.73
N ILE A 509 -7.89 16.98 -48.28
CA ILE A 509 -6.64 17.68 -48.57
C ILE A 509 -5.62 17.16 -47.56
N MET A 510 -4.71 16.29 -48.01
CA MET A 510 -3.53 15.88 -47.25
C MET A 510 -2.36 16.85 -47.55
N PRO A 511 -1.39 17.08 -46.62
CA PRO A 511 -0.92 16.04 -45.70
C PRO A 511 -0.64 16.40 -44.21
N ALA A 512 -0.61 15.32 -43.39
CA ALA A 512 0.24 15.07 -42.19
C ALA A 512 -0.30 15.38 -40.76
N PRO A 513 0.23 14.71 -39.70
CA PRO A 513 1.20 13.61 -39.68
C PRO A 513 0.59 12.23 -39.36
N GLU A 514 1.42 11.21 -39.59
CA GLU A 514 1.22 9.85 -39.11
C GLU A 514 0.91 9.83 -37.60
N LYS A 515 -0.09 9.01 -37.26
CA LYS A 515 -0.38 8.40 -35.96
C LYS A 515 0.42 8.94 -34.77
N ASN A 516 -0.27 9.71 -33.92
CA ASN A 516 -0.13 9.48 -32.49
C ASN A 516 -1.16 8.41 -32.08
N ASP A 517 -0.67 7.20 -31.82
CA ASP A 517 -1.41 6.04 -31.32
C ASP A 517 -1.98 6.31 -29.92
N ALA A 518 -3.06 7.10 -29.84
CA ALA A 518 -3.84 7.30 -28.62
C ALA A 518 -5.30 6.82 -28.76
N ALA A 519 -5.65 6.14 -29.86
CA ALA A 519 -7.03 5.76 -30.14
C ALA A 519 -7.40 4.30 -29.80
N GLU A 520 -6.47 3.45 -29.38
CA GLU A 520 -6.80 2.09 -28.94
C GLU A 520 -6.75 1.95 -27.41
N SER A 521 -7.81 2.39 -26.74
CA SER A 521 -8.19 1.84 -25.44
C SER A 521 -9.67 2.10 -25.12
N THR A 522 -10.55 1.51 -25.93
CA THR A 522 -11.85 1.06 -25.43
C THR A 522 -12.09 -0.35 -25.94
N PRO A 523 -12.18 -1.38 -25.07
CA PRO A 523 -12.59 -2.70 -25.52
C PRO A 523 -14.04 -2.62 -25.97
N PHE A 524 -14.27 -2.87 -27.25
CA PHE A 524 -15.60 -3.11 -27.79
C PHE A 524 -16.09 -4.43 -27.22
N VAL A 525 -17.19 -4.41 -26.46
CA VAL A 525 -17.86 -5.62 -25.96
C VAL A 525 -18.54 -6.30 -27.15
N GLY A 526 -17.80 -7.18 -27.81
CA GLY A 526 -18.29 -8.05 -28.86
C GLY A 526 -19.13 -9.19 -28.27
N SER A 527 -20.40 -9.20 -28.67
CA SER A 527 -21.36 -10.29 -28.51
C SER A 527 -20.75 -11.67 -28.84
N ALA A 528 -21.09 -12.65 -28.00
CA ALA A 528 -20.72 -14.04 -28.11
C ALA A 528 -21.01 -14.66 -29.50
N VAL A 529 -20.00 -15.32 -30.07
CA VAL A 529 -20.18 -16.44 -30.99
C VAL A 529 -19.28 -17.57 -30.51
N ARG A 530 -19.91 -18.70 -30.18
CA ARG A 530 -19.24 -19.97 -29.89
C ARG A 530 -18.62 -20.51 -31.17
N THR A 531 -17.35 -20.86 -31.14
CA THR A 531 -16.79 -21.89 -32.01
C THR A 531 -15.80 -22.74 -31.22
N MET A 532 -16.05 -24.04 -31.26
CA MET A 532 -15.18 -25.08 -30.73
C MET A 532 -13.92 -25.21 -31.59
N GLY A 533 -12.83 -25.64 -30.97
CA GLY A 533 -12.03 -26.71 -31.57
C GLY A 533 -10.56 -26.41 -31.85
N SER A 534 -9.74 -27.21 -31.17
CA SER A 534 -8.48 -27.82 -31.61
C SER A 534 -7.15 -27.09 -31.40
N ASP A 535 -6.33 -27.82 -30.65
CA ASP A 535 -4.89 -27.73 -30.48
C ASP A 535 -4.11 -27.57 -31.79
N SER A 536 -3.02 -26.81 -31.75
CA SER A 536 -1.71 -27.34 -32.16
C SER A 536 -0.58 -26.41 -31.74
N ARG A 537 0.46 -27.04 -31.19
CA ARG A 537 1.79 -26.50 -30.91
C ARG A 537 2.54 -26.31 -32.23
N LEU A 538 3.37 -25.26 -32.37
CA LEU A 538 4.82 -25.36 -32.62
C LEU A 538 5.47 -24.02 -33.01
N ALA A 539 6.70 -23.89 -32.50
CA ALA A 539 7.89 -23.23 -33.07
C ALA A 539 7.98 -21.68 -33.08
N THR A 540 8.64 -21.17 -32.04
CA THR A 540 9.49 -19.96 -32.11
C THR A 540 10.88 -20.35 -32.61
N SER A 541 11.31 -19.73 -33.71
CA SER A 541 12.68 -19.67 -34.22
C SER A 541 13.15 -18.23 -34.09
N ILE A 542 14.16 -17.97 -33.26
CA ILE A 542 14.97 -16.75 -33.32
C ILE A 542 16.43 -17.15 -33.15
N ASP A 543 17.20 -16.87 -34.21
CA ASP A 543 18.65 -16.89 -34.27
C ASP A 543 19.26 -15.90 -33.27
N ALA A 544 20.25 -16.36 -32.52
CA ALA A 544 21.20 -15.52 -31.79
C ALA A 544 22.62 -15.95 -32.17
N SER A 545 23.29 -15.11 -32.95
CA SER A 545 24.73 -15.18 -33.22
C SER A 545 25.43 -14.04 -32.48
N ALA A 546 26.28 -14.37 -31.50
CA ALA A 546 27.45 -13.56 -31.15
C ALA A 546 28.34 -14.28 -30.13
N VAL A 547 29.52 -14.68 -30.63
CA VAL A 547 30.86 -14.57 -30.02
C VAL A 547 31.10 -15.21 -28.65
N ARG A 548 31.76 -16.38 -28.70
CA ARG A 548 32.59 -16.94 -27.63
C ARG A 548 34.02 -16.43 -27.77
N THR A 549 34.65 -16.07 -26.65
CA THR A 549 36.07 -16.33 -26.39
C THR A 549 36.18 -16.96 -25.00
N ALA A 550 36.90 -18.09 -24.96
CA ALA A 550 37.25 -18.94 -23.82
C ALA A 550 38.16 -18.20 -22.80
N ASP A 551 38.49 -18.66 -21.60
CA ASP A 551 38.74 -20.04 -21.10
C ASP A 551 38.88 -20.02 -19.53
N PRO A 552 39.32 -21.07 -18.79
CA PRO A 552 38.45 -21.99 -18.03
C PRO A 552 38.79 -22.11 -16.52
N ALA A 553 37.97 -22.84 -15.74
CA ALA A 553 38.42 -23.92 -14.84
C ALA A 553 37.29 -24.49 -13.93
N VAL A 554 37.38 -25.83 -13.75
CA VAL A 554 36.85 -26.70 -12.68
C VAL A 554 35.50 -27.40 -12.92
N ASP A 555 35.62 -28.58 -13.54
CA ASP A 555 34.78 -29.77 -13.37
C ASP A 555 34.83 -30.31 -11.93
N ALA A 556 33.69 -30.80 -11.41
CA ALA A 556 33.56 -32.19 -10.92
C ALA A 556 32.15 -32.53 -10.36
N LEU A 557 31.60 -33.60 -10.92
CA LEU A 557 30.77 -34.65 -10.30
C LEU A 557 29.28 -34.39 -9.99
N ARG A 558 28.45 -34.78 -10.98
CA ARG A 558 27.15 -35.44 -10.81
C ARG A 558 27.37 -36.96 -10.88
N ASP A 559 26.79 -37.72 -9.96
CA ASP A 559 25.75 -38.72 -10.26
C ASP A 559 25.47 -39.63 -9.05
N GLU A 560 24.17 -39.89 -8.84
CA GLU A 560 23.55 -41.16 -8.43
C GLU A 560 22.42 -40.99 -7.40
N LYS A 561 21.17 -41.21 -7.86
CA LYS A 561 20.21 -42.23 -7.36
C LYS A 561 18.75 -41.84 -7.61
N LYS A 562 18.15 -42.53 -8.58
CA LYS A 562 16.74 -42.94 -8.57
C LYS A 562 16.69 -44.43 -8.31
N LEU A 563 15.80 -44.85 -7.40
CA LEU A 563 14.88 -46.00 -7.45
C LEU A 563 14.70 -46.61 -6.05
N GLY A 564 13.45 -46.91 -5.70
CA GLY A 564 13.12 -47.83 -4.62
C GLY A 564 11.86 -47.43 -3.87
N ALA A 565 10.76 -48.10 -4.18
CA ALA A 565 9.41 -47.83 -3.69
C ALA A 565 9.00 -48.74 -2.51
N ALA A 566 7.88 -48.35 -1.89
CA ALA A 566 6.79 -49.20 -1.42
C ALA A 566 6.86 -49.96 -0.05
N VAL A 567 5.93 -49.51 0.83
CA VAL A 567 4.89 -50.30 1.58
C VAL A 567 5.32 -51.24 2.73
N GLN A 568 4.84 -50.91 3.94
CA GLN A 568 4.16 -51.75 5.00
C GLN A 568 4.28 -50.98 6.34
N SER A 569 3.25 -50.48 7.05
CA SER A 569 1.98 -51.02 7.56
C SER A 569 2.11 -52.13 8.64
N VAL A 570 2.02 -51.68 9.90
CA VAL A 570 1.28 -52.29 11.03
C VAL A 570 1.77 -53.64 11.59
N ASP A 571 2.35 -53.63 12.79
CA ASP A 571 1.72 -54.07 14.07
C ASP A 571 2.79 -54.47 15.10
N SER A 572 2.71 -53.93 16.32
CA SER A 572 3.26 -54.61 17.49
C SER A 572 2.50 -54.22 18.77
N ARG A 573 1.67 -55.14 19.24
CA ARG A 573 1.33 -55.33 20.64
C ARG A 573 1.40 -56.82 20.95
N CYS A 574 2.29 -57.21 21.85
CA CYS A 574 1.93 -58.11 22.95
C CYS A 574 3.01 -58.14 24.04
N ALA A 575 2.51 -58.13 25.27
CA ALA A 575 3.14 -58.12 26.58
C ALA A 575 4.07 -59.31 26.90
N SER A 576 4.93 -59.11 27.92
CA SER A 576 5.08 -59.94 29.14
C SER A 576 6.55 -60.05 29.57
N ILE A 577 6.98 -59.32 30.61
CA ILE A 577 7.28 -59.80 31.99
C ILE A 577 8.34 -60.92 32.05
N ALA A 578 9.53 -60.62 32.58
CA ALA A 578 10.13 -61.20 33.80
C ALA A 578 11.63 -60.88 33.92
N SER A 579 12.07 -60.68 35.18
CA SER A 579 13.45 -60.46 35.69
C SER A 579 13.99 -59.04 35.60
#